data_AF-A0A3P7Q6R7-F1
#
_entry.id   AF-A0A3P7Q6R7-F1
#
_cell.length_a   1.000
_cell.length_b   1.000
_cell.length_c   1.000
_cell.angle_alpha   90.00
_cell.angle_beta   90.00
_cell.angle_gamma   90.00
#
_symmetry.space_group_name_H-M   'P 1'
#
loop_
_entity.id
_entity.type
_entity.pdbx_description
1 polymer ?
#
loop_
_entity_poly.entity_id
_entity_poly.type
_entity_poly.pdbx_seq_one_letter_code
_entity_poly.pdbx_strand_id
1 'polypeptide(L)'
;MIMVTEAQIVVAQEGEKCYTDGFIRTLVSFPLSDIRKGWIVRTDTHMSLVLRVDAMHHWFFFRSESELDRIVMTLSIYPISIMEIDQQSQDKTIGYILNQCRRTPNLWHRAVFATEGFESDN
;
A
#
# COMPACT_ATOMS: atom_id res chain seq x y z
N MET A 1 3.52 7.88 -2.86
CA MET A 1 2.85 8.52 -1.71
C MET A 1 1.35 8.30 -1.79
N ILE A 2 0.69 8.07 -0.65
CA ILE A 2 -0.77 8.06 -0.51
C ILE A 2 -1.16 9.25 0.37
N MET A 3 -2.14 10.02 -0.06
CA MET A 3 -2.72 11.14 0.66
C MET A 3 -4.22 10.94 0.77
N VAL A 4 -4.77 11.16 1.96
CA VAL A 4 -6.22 11.14 2.21
C VAL A 4 -6.66 12.56 2.47
N THR A 5 -7.53 13.07 1.61
CA THR A 5 -8.19 14.38 1.78
C THR A 5 -9.58 14.17 2.38
N GLU A 6 -10.35 15.23 2.58
CA GLU A 6 -11.73 15.15 3.07
C GLU A 6 -12.65 14.32 2.16
N ALA A 7 -12.35 14.20 0.87
CA ALA A 7 -13.23 13.57 -0.12
C ALA A 7 -12.56 12.50 -0.99
N GLN A 8 -11.23 12.43 -1.04
CA GLN A 8 -10.48 11.62 -2.01
C GLN A 8 -9.32 10.87 -1.34
N ILE A 9 -9.05 9.66 -1.82
CA ILE A 9 -7.71 9.07 -1.73
C ILE A 9 -6.96 9.44 -3.00
N VAL A 10 -5.75 9.97 -2.82
CA VAL A 10 -4.86 10.36 -3.90
C VAL A 10 -3.57 9.56 -3.78
N VAL A 11 -3.21 8.85 -4.85
CA VAL A 11 -1.89 8.25 -5.00
C VAL A 11 -1.08 9.14 -5.90
N ALA A 12 0.08 9.55 -5.41
CA ALA A 12 0.97 10.43 -6.13
C ALA A 12 2.41 9.94 -6.11
N GLN A 13 3.16 10.33 -7.13
CA GLN A 13 4.59 10.13 -7.24
C GLN A 13 5.28 11.49 -7.10
N GLU A 14 6.26 11.54 -6.20
CA GLU A 14 7.15 12.69 -6.07
C GLU A 14 8.16 12.68 -7.22
N GLY A 15 8.44 13.86 -7.78
CA GLY A 15 9.57 14.05 -8.68
C GLY A 15 10.91 13.90 -7.96
N GLU A 16 11.97 13.63 -8.72
CA GLU A 16 13.33 13.49 -8.18
C GLU A 16 13.79 14.73 -7.38
N LYS A 17 13.34 15.92 -7.79
CA LYS A 17 13.64 17.20 -7.14
C LYS A 17 12.43 17.83 -6.45
N CYS A 18 11.46 17.01 -6.02
CA CYS A 18 10.20 17.47 -5.42
C CYS A 18 10.40 18.48 -4.28
N TYR A 19 11.48 18.36 -3.50
CA TYR A 19 11.78 19.30 -2.42
C TYR A 19 12.16 20.72 -2.91
N THR A 20 12.68 20.82 -4.15
CA THR A 20 13.12 22.08 -4.76
C THR A 20 12.05 22.68 -5.66
N ASP A 21 11.40 21.87 -6.49
CA ASP A 21 10.44 22.35 -7.50
C ASP A 21 8.97 22.12 -7.14
N GLY A 22 8.70 21.35 -6.06
CA GLY A 22 7.36 20.98 -5.65
C GLY A 22 6.65 20.03 -6.61
N PHE A 23 7.37 19.39 -7.54
CA PHE A 23 6.74 18.56 -8.56
C PHE A 23 6.19 17.25 -7.97
N ILE A 24 4.86 17.15 -7.97
CA ILE A 24 4.12 15.95 -7.60
C ILE A 24 3.19 15.58 -8.75
N ARG A 25 3.26 14.33 -9.19
CA ARG A 25 2.37 13.78 -10.21
C ARG A 25 1.33 12.88 -9.57
N THR A 26 0.06 13.23 -9.70
CA THR A 26 -1.04 12.32 -9.36
C THR A 26 -1.05 11.14 -10.34
N LEU A 27 -1.04 9.92 -9.79
CA LEU A 27 -1.13 8.68 -10.56
C LEU A 27 -2.57 8.18 -10.63
N VAL A 28 -3.27 8.20 -9.49
CA VAL A 28 -4.69 7.86 -9.40
C VAL A 28 -5.34 8.64 -8.26
N SER A 29 -6.60 9.02 -8.45
CA SER A 29 -7.44 9.60 -7.43
C SER A 29 -8.82 8.96 -7.53
N PHE A 30 -9.42 8.63 -6.39
CA PHE A 30 -10.80 8.19 -6.36
C PHE A 30 -11.52 8.72 -5.11
N PRO A 31 -12.83 9.01 -5.23
CA PRO A 31 -13.64 9.46 -4.10
C PRO A 31 -13.66 8.44 -2.95
N LEU A 32 -13.62 8.93 -1.72
CA LEU A 32 -13.81 8.10 -0.53
C LEU A 32 -15.20 7.42 -0.53
N SER A 33 -16.21 8.07 -1.10
CA SER A 33 -17.58 7.54 -1.26
C SER A 33 -17.65 6.28 -2.10
N ASP A 34 -16.67 6.05 -2.97
CA ASP A 34 -16.66 4.95 -3.93
C ASP A 34 -16.00 3.69 -3.33
N ILE A 35 -15.35 3.84 -2.17
CA ILE A 35 -14.74 2.75 -1.42
C ILE A 35 -15.83 2.00 -0.67
N ARG A 36 -16.08 0.75 -1.11
CA ARG A 36 -17.14 -0.10 -0.54
C ARG A 36 -16.67 -0.91 0.65
N LYS A 37 -15.41 -1.36 0.61
CA LYS A 37 -14.83 -2.25 1.62
C LYS A 37 -13.31 -2.26 1.52
N GLY A 38 -12.63 -2.52 2.62
CA GLY A 38 -11.18 -2.70 2.69
C GLY A 38 -10.79 -3.98 3.39
N TRP A 39 -9.62 -4.50 3.03
CA TRP A 39 -9.00 -5.65 3.68
C TRP A 39 -7.53 -5.35 3.97
N ILE A 40 -7.11 -5.69 5.17
CA ILE A 40 -5.71 -5.65 5.56
C ILE A 40 -5.16 -7.06 5.41
N VAL A 41 -4.06 -7.17 4.67
CA VAL A 41 -3.37 -8.44 4.44
C VAL A 41 -1.94 -8.31 4.90
N ARG A 42 -1.61 -9.05 5.95
CA ARG A 42 -0.25 -9.20 6.46
C ARG A 42 0.21 -10.63 6.18
N THR A 43 1.26 -10.76 5.40
CA THR A 43 1.97 -12.02 5.16
C THR A 43 3.44 -11.84 5.51
N ASP A 44 4.20 -12.94 5.53
CA ASP A 44 5.65 -12.91 5.80
C ASP A 44 6.43 -12.02 4.80
N THR A 45 5.86 -11.78 3.61
CA THR A 45 6.52 -11.03 2.54
C THR A 45 5.87 -9.68 2.23
N HIS A 46 4.59 -9.52 2.55
CA HIS A 46 3.80 -8.38 2.10
C HIS A 46 2.93 -7.81 3.21
N MET A 47 2.93 -6.49 3.31
CA MET A 47 1.98 -5.72 4.09
C MET A 47 1.15 -4.92 3.09
N SER A 48 -0.15 -5.18 3.02
CA SER A 48 -0.99 -4.56 2.02
C SER A 48 -2.38 -4.17 2.52
N LEU A 49 -2.89 -3.09 1.96
CA LEU A 49 -4.28 -2.68 2.04
C LEU A 49 -4.91 -2.93 0.67
N VAL A 50 -6.00 -3.69 0.66
CA VAL A 50 -6.81 -3.90 -0.54
C VAL A 50 -8.10 -3.13 -0.36
N LEU A 51 -8.41 -2.21 -1.27
CA LEU A 51 -9.65 -1.46 -1.27
C LEU A 51 -10.52 -1.90 -2.45
N ARG A 52 -11.78 -2.23 -2.17
CA ARG A 52 -12.79 -2.38 -3.21
C ARG A 52 -13.38 -1.01 -3.52
N VAL A 53 -12.96 -0.45 -4.65
CA VAL A 53 -13.47 0.80 -5.19
C VAL A 53 -14.36 0.43 -6.37
N ASP A 54 -15.66 0.72 -6.26
CA ASP A 54 -16.68 0.22 -7.18
C ASP A 54 -16.61 -1.30 -7.41
N ALA A 55 -16.25 -1.72 -8.64
CA ALA A 55 -16.13 -3.12 -9.05
C ALA A 55 -14.68 -3.64 -9.04
N MET A 56 -13.71 -2.82 -8.66
CA MET A 56 -12.27 -3.12 -8.78
C MET A 56 -11.60 -3.28 -7.42
N HIS A 57 -10.61 -4.18 -7.34
CA HIS A 57 -9.74 -4.31 -6.17
C HIS A 57 -8.45 -3.52 -6.42
N HIS A 58 -8.25 -2.46 -5.64
CA HIS A 58 -7.04 -1.65 -5.65
C HIS A 58 -6.08 -2.14 -4.56
N TRP A 59 -4.86 -2.47 -4.98
CA TRP A 59 -3.84 -3.03 -4.12
C TRP A 59 -2.80 -1.97 -3.76
N PHE A 60 -2.61 -1.74 -2.47
CA PHE A 60 -1.60 -0.85 -1.92
C PHE A 60 -0.62 -1.67 -1.09
N PHE A 61 0.62 -1.77 -1.55
CA PHE A 61 1.69 -2.45 -0.84
C PHE A 61 2.51 -1.45 -0.04
N PHE A 62 2.84 -1.81 1.19
CA PHE A 62 3.60 -0.99 2.12
C PHE A 62 4.92 -1.67 2.45
N ARG A 63 5.94 -0.85 2.70
CA ARG A 63 7.27 -1.35 3.05
C ARG A 63 7.37 -1.68 4.53
N SER A 64 6.61 -0.98 5.36
CA SER A 64 6.55 -1.20 6.81
C SER A 64 5.13 -1.26 7.34
N GLU A 65 4.94 -1.98 8.44
CA GLU A 65 3.67 -2.11 9.14
C GLU A 65 3.19 -0.73 9.63
N SER A 66 4.11 0.10 10.12
CA SER A 66 3.79 1.47 10.56
C SER A 66 3.19 2.37 9.47
N GLU A 67 3.55 2.18 8.20
CA GLU A 67 2.96 2.94 7.10
C GLU A 67 1.53 2.47 6.81
N LEU A 68 1.33 1.15 6.78
CA LEU A 68 0.01 0.55 6.62
C LEU A 68 -0.93 1.00 7.75
N ASP A 69 -0.50 0.89 9.00
CA ASP A 69 -1.31 1.24 10.16
C ASP A 69 -1.71 2.71 10.17
N ARG A 70 -0.80 3.62 9.78
CA ARG A 70 -1.12 5.05 9.66
C ARG A 70 -2.21 5.32 8.63
N ILE A 71 -2.16 4.66 7.47
CA ILE A 71 -3.19 4.80 6.44
C ILE A 71 -4.51 4.19 6.91
N VAL A 72 -4.49 3.00 7.51
CA VAL A 72 -5.70 2.34 8.05
C VAL A 72 -6.36 3.21 9.13
N MET A 73 -5.58 3.73 10.07
CA MET A 73 -6.07 4.63 11.11
C MET A 73 -6.70 5.88 10.50
N THR A 74 -6.08 6.47 9.48
CA THR A 74 -6.63 7.63 8.77
C THR A 74 -7.96 7.30 8.09
N LEU A 75 -8.06 6.11 7.47
CA LEU A 75 -9.29 5.69 6.78
C LEU A 75 -10.42 5.28 7.74
N SER A 76 -10.10 4.86 8.96
CA SER A 76 -11.10 4.48 9.97
C SER A 76 -12.00 5.63 10.45
N ILE A 77 -11.60 6.88 10.16
CA ILE A 77 -12.42 8.08 10.43
C ILE A 77 -13.63 8.13 9.49
N TYR A 78 -13.53 7.50 8.33
CA TYR A 78 -14.58 7.44 7.32
C TYR A 78 -15.42 6.19 7.49
N PRO A 79 -16.68 6.16 7.01
CA PRO A 79 -17.57 5.00 7.11
C PRO A 79 -17.17 3.87 6.12
N ILE A 80 -15.90 3.49 6.11
CA ILE A 80 -15.32 2.44 5.28
C ILE A 80 -15.08 1.22 6.16
N SER A 81 -15.74 0.10 5.86
CA SER A 81 -15.49 -1.16 6.57
C SER A 81 -14.15 -1.73 6.13
N ILE A 82 -13.14 -1.65 7.00
CA ILE A 82 -11.82 -2.26 6.81
C ILE A 82 -11.69 -3.43 7.79
N MET A 83 -11.35 -4.61 7.28
CA MET A 83 -11.18 -5.82 8.08
C MET A 83 -9.81 -6.44 7.88
N GLU A 84 -9.22 -6.96 8.95
CA GLU A 84 -8.03 -7.79 8.82
C GLU A 84 -8.39 -9.18 8.34
N ILE A 85 -7.65 -9.69 7.36
CA ILE A 85 -7.86 -11.04 6.85
C ILE A 85 -7.27 -12.05 7.82
N ASP A 86 -8.14 -12.89 8.36
CA ASP A 86 -7.76 -14.14 9.00
C ASP A 86 -7.57 -15.25 7.93
N GLN A 87 -6.46 -15.98 8.03
CA GLN A 87 -6.12 -17.09 7.14
C GLN A 87 -7.12 -18.25 7.22
N GLN A 88 -7.97 -18.29 8.25
CA GLN A 88 -8.98 -19.34 8.45
C GLN A 88 -10.36 -19.02 7.86
N SER A 89 -10.54 -17.85 7.23
CA SER A 89 -11.84 -17.44 6.69
C SER A 89 -12.27 -18.27 5.48
N GLN A 90 -13.54 -18.72 5.48
CA GLN A 90 -14.17 -19.43 4.35
C GLN A 90 -14.77 -18.50 3.27
N ASP A 91 -14.61 -17.18 3.40
CA ASP A 91 -15.09 -16.23 2.38
C ASP A 91 -14.27 -16.38 1.08
N LYS A 92 -14.95 -16.65 -0.04
CA LYS A 92 -14.34 -16.77 -1.37
C LYS A 92 -13.55 -15.52 -1.78
N THR A 93 -14.00 -14.34 -1.36
CA THR A 93 -13.32 -13.05 -1.60
C THR A 93 -11.98 -13.00 -0.86
N ILE A 94 -11.97 -13.44 0.39
CA ILE A 94 -10.77 -13.51 1.21
C ILE A 94 -9.79 -14.53 0.61
N GLY A 95 -10.29 -15.69 0.19
CA GLY A 95 -9.48 -16.69 -0.51
C GLY A 95 -8.83 -16.16 -1.79
N TYR A 96 -9.59 -15.40 -2.60
CA TYR A 96 -9.06 -14.73 -3.79
C TYR A 96 -7.96 -13.73 -3.44
N ILE A 97 -8.20 -12.84 -2.48
CA ILE A 97 -7.23 -11.83 -2.03
C ILE A 97 -5.95 -12.51 -1.54
N LEU A 98 -6.05 -13.48 -0.62
CA LEU A 98 -4.87 -14.19 -0.11
C LEU A 98 -4.05 -14.86 -1.22
N ASN A 99 -4.73 -15.48 -2.20
CA ASN A 99 -4.06 -16.12 -3.32
C ASN A 99 -3.32 -15.11 -4.21
N GLN A 100 -3.91 -13.95 -4.51
CA GLN A 100 -3.24 -12.89 -5.28
C GLN A 100 -2.04 -12.31 -4.54
N CYS A 101 -2.17 -12.08 -3.23
CA CYS A 101 -1.06 -11.57 -2.41
C CYS A 101 0.12 -12.55 -2.43
N ARG A 102 -0.13 -13.86 -2.26
CA ARG A 102 0.92 -14.91 -2.30
C ARG A 102 1.60 -15.03 -3.66
N ARG A 103 0.90 -14.75 -4.75
CA ARG A 103 1.45 -14.77 -6.11
C ARG A 103 2.23 -13.51 -6.47
N THR A 104 2.09 -12.44 -5.67
CA THR A 104 2.81 -11.18 -5.91
C THR A 104 4.29 -11.39 -5.58
N PRO A 105 5.21 -11.10 -6.52
CA PRO A 105 6.64 -11.24 -6.26
C PRO A 105 7.05 -10.26 -5.16
N ASN A 106 8.19 -10.50 -4.51
CA ASN A 106 8.73 -9.52 -3.57
C ASN A 106 9.01 -8.21 -4.33
N LEU A 107 8.24 -7.17 -4.03
CA LEU A 107 8.30 -5.86 -4.69
C LEU A 107 9.50 -5.05 -4.22
N TRP A 108 10.01 -5.37 -3.05
CA TRP A 108 11.17 -4.72 -2.46
C TRP A 108 12.40 -5.55 -2.81
N HIS A 109 13.28 -5.01 -3.66
CA HIS A 109 14.59 -5.63 -3.84
C HIS A 109 15.25 -5.79 -2.47
N ARG A 110 15.81 -6.98 -2.19
CA ARG A 110 16.80 -7.13 -1.11
C ARG A 110 17.80 -6.00 -1.30
N ALA A 111 18.00 -5.16 -0.28
CA ALA A 111 19.01 -4.13 -0.34
C ALA A 111 20.32 -4.80 -0.79
N VAL A 112 20.78 -4.49 -2.00
CA VAL A 112 22.12 -4.82 -2.41
C VAL A 112 22.97 -3.80 -1.67
N PHE A 113 23.43 -4.18 -0.49
CA PHE A 113 24.47 -3.45 0.20
C PHE A 113 25.72 -3.58 -0.69
N ALA A 114 26.00 -2.55 -1.48
CA ALA A 114 27.35 -2.39 -2.00
C ALA A 114 28.22 -2.10 -0.77
N THR A 115 28.96 -3.10 -0.30
CA THR A 115 30.11 -2.83 0.56
C THR A 115 31.03 -1.95 -0.27
N GLU A 116 31.14 -0.67 0.10
CA GLU A 116 32.25 0.16 -0.36
C GLU A 116 33.52 -0.58 0.04
N GLY A 117 34.17 -1.19 -0.95
CA GLY A 117 35.56 -1.60 -0.82
C GLY A 117 36.36 -0.32 -0.65
N PHE A 118 36.56 0.12 0.59
CA PHE A 118 37.73 0.89 0.93
C PHE A 118 38.92 -0.05 0.73
N GLU A 119 39.37 -0.17 -0.51
CA GLU A 119 40.76 -0.48 -0.78
C GLU A 119 41.56 0.70 -0.24
N SER A 120 41.96 0.58 1.02
CA SER A 120 43.00 1.40 1.61
C SER A 120 44.31 1.03 0.93
N ASP A 121 44.57 1.63 -0.23
CA ASP A 121 45.91 1.77 -0.77
C ASP A 121 46.67 2.75 0.12
N ASN A 122 47.54 2.20 0.99
CA ASN A 122 48.81 2.80 1.43
C ASN A 122 49.67 1.73 2.13
#